data_AF-A0AAN7Z1D6-F1
#
_entry.id   AF-A0AAN7Z1D6-F1
#
_cell.length_a   1.000
_cell.length_b   1.000
_cell.length_c   1.000
_cell.angle_alpha   90.00
_cell.angle_beta   90.00
_cell.angle_gamma   90.00
#
_symmetry.space_group_name_H-M   'P 1'
#
loop_
_entity.id
_entity.type
_entity.pdbx_description
1 polymer ?
#
loop_
_entity_poly.entity_id
_entity_poly.type
_entity_poly.pdbx_seq_one_letter_code
_entity_poly.pdbx_strand_id
1 'polypeptide(L)'
;MINKTLVLIIVLIAILNFVKSSDLSYKKVHLVDSVELANGNTNYFFRGNQPTQTLANGTKVFPYEELVEFLRNSSLSEFGVKLPEQFYIIDIKLITGPLPNELPDLELEKNFFATNPTLGEFHTNQTWGDIIDPQFVPQNELEEYASTISTWSADKLPQRMRDYHNILLTERELPTVLYVHW
;
A
#
# COMPACT_ATOMS: atom_id res chain seq x y z
N MET A 1 -43.19 -8.65 26.65
CA MET A 1 -42.02 -8.62 27.54
C MET A 1 -40.80 -9.01 26.74
N ILE A 2 -39.84 -8.11 26.57
CA ILE A 2 -38.58 -8.44 25.88
C ILE A 2 -37.79 -9.38 26.80
N ASN A 3 -37.42 -10.56 26.27
CA ASN A 3 -36.69 -11.56 27.03
C ASN A 3 -35.28 -11.05 27.31
N LYS A 4 -34.99 -10.72 28.57
CA LYS A 4 -33.70 -10.14 29.00
C LYS A 4 -32.50 -11.00 28.61
N THR A 5 -32.70 -12.32 28.49
CA THR A 5 -31.68 -13.28 28.03
C THR A 5 -31.32 -13.10 26.56
N LEU A 6 -32.30 -12.75 25.71
CA LEU A 6 -32.08 -12.55 24.27
C LEU A 6 -31.28 -11.26 24.00
N VAL A 7 -31.53 -10.20 24.78
CA VAL A 7 -30.77 -8.94 24.70
C VAL A 7 -29.32 -9.14 25.13
N LEU A 8 -29.07 -9.94 26.17
CA LEU A 8 -27.72 -10.25 26.63
C LEU A 8 -26.91 -11.01 25.58
N ILE A 9 -27.53 -11.96 24.87
CA ILE A 9 -26.89 -12.74 23.80
C ILE A 9 -26.56 -11.84 22.60
N ILE A 10 -27.45 -10.94 22.20
CA ILE A 10 -27.19 -9.98 21.09
C ILE A 10 -26.03 -9.04 21.45
N VAL A 11 -25.97 -8.56 22.70
CA VAL A 11 -24.87 -7.72 23.19
C VAL A 11 -23.55 -8.50 23.23
N LEU A 12 -23.56 -9.78 23.66
CA LEU A 12 -22.36 -10.62 23.64
C LEU A 12 -21.88 -10.96 22.22
N ILE A 13 -22.79 -11.18 21.26
CA ILE A 13 -22.44 -11.39 19.85
C ILE A 13 -21.89 -10.10 19.23
N ALA A 14 -22.38 -8.91 19.64
CA ALA A 14 -21.86 -7.62 19.19
C ALA A 14 -20.49 -7.25 19.80
N ILE A 15 -20.14 -7.80 20.98
CA ILE A 15 -18.83 -7.59 21.62
C ILE A 15 -17.77 -8.58 21.10
N LEU A 16 -18.21 -9.69 20.47
CA LEU A 16 -17.35 -10.59 19.69
C LEU A 16 -16.92 -10.01 18.33
N ASN A 17 -17.14 -8.71 18.08
CA ASN A 17 -16.41 -7.99 17.05
C ASN A 17 -14.93 -8.02 17.43
N PHE A 18 -14.27 -9.05 16.92
CA PHE A 18 -12.86 -9.30 16.96
C PHE A 18 -12.11 -7.97 16.90
N VAL A 19 -11.29 -7.72 17.91
CA VAL A 19 -10.16 -6.82 17.77
C VAL A 19 -9.32 -7.42 16.64
N LYS A 20 -9.59 -7.00 15.40
CA LYS A 20 -8.74 -7.26 14.26
C LYS A 20 -7.47 -6.48 14.53
N SER A 21 -6.44 -7.17 15.00
CA SER A 21 -5.08 -6.62 14.92
C SER A 21 -4.66 -6.74 13.47
N SER A 22 -4.91 -5.69 12.69
CA SER A 22 -4.30 -5.57 11.38
C SER A 22 -2.86 -5.15 11.57
N ASP A 23 -1.94 -5.83 10.88
CA ASP A 23 -0.54 -5.36 10.80
C ASP A 23 -0.47 -4.15 9.84
N LEU A 24 -1.48 -3.99 8.97
CA LEU A 24 -1.70 -2.77 8.19
C LEU A 24 -2.06 -1.61 9.12
N SER A 25 -1.33 -0.50 9.00
CA SER A 25 -1.57 0.67 9.83
C SER A 25 -2.12 1.81 8.99
N TYR A 26 -3.35 2.23 9.30
CA TYR A 26 -3.99 3.39 8.68
C TYR A 26 -3.05 4.62 8.63
N LYS A 27 -2.33 4.88 9.72
CA LYS A 27 -1.42 6.04 9.84
C LYS A 27 -0.20 6.00 8.93
N LYS A 28 0.04 4.89 8.23
CA LYS A 28 1.16 4.72 7.30
C LYS A 28 0.73 4.79 5.84
N VAL A 29 -0.56 4.71 5.55
CA VAL A 29 -1.10 4.82 4.19
C VAL A 29 -1.27 6.30 3.85
N HIS A 30 -0.52 6.78 2.87
CA HIS A 30 -0.52 8.20 2.49
C HIS A 30 -0.65 8.37 0.99
N LEU A 31 -1.48 9.33 0.57
CA LEU A 31 -1.49 9.81 -0.80
C LEU A 31 -0.21 10.62 -1.04
N VAL A 32 0.54 10.26 -2.08
CA VAL A 32 1.80 10.90 -2.49
C VAL A 32 1.57 11.81 -3.68
N ASP A 33 0.82 11.36 -4.67
CA ASP A 33 0.56 12.10 -5.90
C ASP A 33 -0.78 11.67 -6.54
N SER A 34 -1.33 12.50 -7.42
CA SER A 34 -2.51 12.18 -8.22
C SER A 34 -2.50 12.91 -9.56
N VAL A 35 -2.93 12.23 -10.63
CA VAL A 35 -2.92 12.76 -11.99
C VAL A 35 -4.28 12.57 -12.65
N GLU A 36 -4.90 13.67 -13.07
CA GLU A 36 -6.09 13.64 -13.92
C GLU A 36 -5.70 13.36 -15.37
N LEU A 37 -6.40 12.41 -15.99
CA LEU A 37 -6.14 11.94 -17.35
C LEU A 37 -7.13 12.53 -18.35
N ALA A 38 -6.79 12.46 -19.65
CA ALA A 38 -7.64 13.02 -20.70
C ALA A 38 -8.97 12.26 -20.83
N ASN A 39 -9.01 10.97 -20.47
CA ASN A 39 -10.24 10.17 -20.39
C ASN A 39 -11.15 10.50 -19.19
N GLY A 40 -10.78 11.47 -18.34
CA GLY A 40 -11.54 11.89 -17.17
C GLY A 40 -11.32 11.05 -15.91
N ASN A 41 -10.54 9.98 -15.97
CA ASN A 41 -10.11 9.26 -14.78
C ASN A 41 -9.02 10.04 -14.05
N THR A 42 -8.88 9.80 -12.75
CA THR A 42 -7.74 10.27 -11.96
C THR A 42 -6.99 9.06 -11.43
N ASN A 43 -5.69 8.99 -11.69
CA ASN A 43 -4.81 7.97 -11.11
C ASN A 43 -4.16 8.51 -9.83
N TYR A 44 -3.88 7.63 -8.87
CA TYR A 44 -3.39 7.98 -7.55
C TYR A 44 -2.16 7.17 -7.20
N PHE A 45 -1.16 7.80 -6.59
CA PHE A 45 -0.01 7.14 -6.03
C PHE A 45 -0.05 7.22 -4.51
N PHE A 46 -0.05 6.07 -3.86
CA PHE A 46 0.02 5.92 -2.42
C PHE A 46 1.31 5.22 -2.02
N ARG A 47 1.81 5.60 -0.84
CA ARG A 47 2.80 4.82 -0.11
C ARG A 47 2.18 4.22 1.15
N GLY A 48 2.65 3.05 1.57
CA GLY A 48 2.17 2.42 2.79
C GLY A 48 3.08 1.35 3.36
N ASN A 49 2.55 0.58 4.30
CA ASN A 49 3.22 -0.61 4.84
C ASN A 49 2.57 -1.89 4.29
N GLN A 50 3.27 -3.02 4.41
CA GLN A 50 2.78 -4.34 4.06
C GLN A 50 1.30 -4.56 4.44
N PRO A 51 0.41 -4.79 3.44
CA PRO A 51 -0.98 -5.14 3.68
C PRO A 51 -1.09 -6.61 4.08
N THR A 52 -0.90 -6.87 5.37
CA THR A 52 -1.06 -8.20 5.97
C THR A 52 -1.96 -8.10 7.19
N GLN A 53 -2.85 -9.07 7.34
CA GLN A 53 -3.65 -9.26 8.53
C GLN A 53 -3.43 -10.65 9.08
N THR A 54 -3.10 -10.74 10.37
CA THR A 54 -3.01 -12.02 11.09
C THR A 54 -4.37 -12.33 11.74
N LEU A 55 -5.02 -13.40 11.30
CA LEU A 55 -6.29 -13.88 11.86
C LEU A 55 -6.07 -14.51 13.25
N ALA A 56 -7.16 -14.69 14.00
CA ALA A 56 -7.09 -15.23 15.37
C ALA A 56 -6.48 -16.64 15.47
N ASN A 57 -6.45 -17.39 14.36
CA ASN A 57 -5.82 -18.72 14.26
C ASN A 57 -4.34 -18.65 13.82
N GLY A 58 -3.76 -17.45 13.68
CA GLY A 58 -2.39 -17.24 13.22
C GLY A 58 -2.20 -17.25 11.70
N THR A 59 -3.27 -17.44 10.91
CA THR A 59 -3.20 -17.37 9.45
C THR A 59 -3.02 -15.93 8.99
N LYS A 60 -2.03 -15.67 8.13
CA LYS A 60 -1.87 -14.40 7.42
C LYS A 60 -2.77 -14.34 6.19
N VAL A 61 -3.46 -13.23 5.99
CA VAL A 61 -4.30 -12.95 4.82
C VAL A 61 -4.03 -11.55 4.27
N PHE A 62 -4.32 -11.33 2.99
CA PHE A 62 -4.26 -10.02 2.35
C PHE A 62 -5.56 -9.25 2.64
N PRO A 63 -5.53 -8.14 3.39
CA PRO A 63 -6.74 -7.46 3.85
C PRO A 63 -7.21 -6.39 2.84
N TYR A 64 -7.64 -6.82 1.64
CA TYR A 64 -7.99 -5.90 0.54
C TYR A 64 -9.02 -4.83 0.92
N GLU A 65 -10.14 -5.21 1.54
CA GLU A 65 -11.20 -4.27 1.91
C GLU A 65 -10.71 -3.23 2.93
N GLU A 66 -9.86 -3.62 3.87
CA GLU A 66 -9.27 -2.72 4.85
C GLU A 66 -8.25 -1.77 4.19
N LEU A 67 -7.46 -2.27 3.23
CA LEU A 67 -6.58 -1.43 2.42
C LEU A 67 -7.39 -0.38 1.64
N VAL A 68 -8.47 -0.79 0.96
CA VAL A 68 -9.36 0.13 0.22
C VAL A 68 -9.96 1.18 1.15
N GLU A 69 -10.40 0.79 2.34
CA GLU A 69 -10.89 1.72 3.35
C GLU A 69 -9.80 2.73 3.77
N PHE A 70 -8.58 2.26 4.02
CA PHE A 70 -7.47 3.13 4.43
C PHE A 70 -7.03 4.09 3.31
N LEU A 71 -7.01 3.64 2.05
CA LEU A 71 -6.74 4.49 0.88
C LEU A 71 -7.78 5.62 0.76
N ARG A 72 -9.06 5.29 0.92
CA ARG A 72 -10.17 6.27 0.87
C ARG A 72 -10.11 7.25 2.03
N ASN A 73 -9.86 6.76 3.23
CA ASN A 73 -9.86 7.59 4.43
C ASN A 73 -8.62 8.51 4.48
N SER A 74 -7.44 8.01 4.10
CA SER A 74 -6.20 8.81 4.12
C SER A 74 -6.25 9.95 3.11
N SER A 75 -6.58 9.65 1.84
CA SER A 75 -6.73 10.67 0.79
C SER A 75 -7.77 11.74 1.13
N LEU A 76 -8.92 11.33 1.68
CA LEU A 76 -9.98 12.27 2.04
C LEU A 76 -9.60 13.13 3.25
N SER A 77 -9.02 12.53 4.29
CA SER A 77 -8.72 13.26 5.53
C SER A 77 -7.47 14.14 5.43
N GLU A 78 -6.48 13.74 4.65
CA GLU A 78 -5.22 14.49 4.49
C GLU A 78 -5.32 15.57 3.42
N PHE A 79 -6.04 15.29 2.32
CA PHE A 79 -6.04 16.16 1.13
C PHE A 79 -7.43 16.54 0.61
N GLY A 80 -8.51 16.04 1.21
CA GLY A 80 -9.87 16.26 0.70
C GLY A 80 -10.16 15.54 -0.63
N VAL A 81 -9.31 14.58 -1.01
CA VAL A 81 -9.42 13.84 -2.27
C VAL A 81 -10.30 12.62 -2.07
N LYS A 82 -11.37 12.52 -2.86
CA LYS A 82 -12.29 11.37 -2.82
C LYS A 82 -11.94 10.38 -3.93
N LEU A 83 -11.52 9.17 -3.53
CA LEU A 83 -11.33 8.08 -4.48
C LEU A 83 -12.66 7.66 -5.14
N PRO A 84 -12.61 7.19 -6.41
CA PRO A 84 -13.77 6.66 -7.11
C PRO A 84 -14.29 5.38 -6.45
N GLU A 85 -15.55 5.03 -6.73
CA GLU A 85 -16.17 3.82 -6.16
C GLU A 85 -15.48 2.54 -6.62
N GLN A 86 -14.91 2.55 -7.84
CA GLN A 86 -14.15 1.46 -8.42
C GLN A 86 -12.81 2.00 -8.92
N PHE A 87 -11.75 1.24 -8.67
CA PHE A 87 -10.41 1.48 -9.16
C PHE A 87 -9.63 0.17 -9.20
N TYR A 88 -8.55 0.17 -9.95
CA TYR A 88 -7.63 -0.96 -10.09
C TYR A 88 -6.35 -0.70 -9.28
N ILE A 89 -5.93 -1.65 -8.44
CA ILE A 89 -4.71 -1.49 -7.63
C ILE A 89 -3.52 -2.10 -8.36
N ILE A 90 -2.46 -1.30 -8.58
CA ILE A 90 -1.13 -1.84 -8.87
C ILE A 90 -0.38 -1.86 -7.55
N ASP A 91 -0.23 -3.04 -6.97
CA ASP A 91 0.52 -3.24 -5.74
C ASP A 91 2.00 -3.48 -6.07
N ILE A 92 2.89 -2.71 -5.46
CA ILE A 92 4.33 -2.83 -5.64
C ILE A 92 5.02 -2.97 -4.29
N LYS A 93 5.54 -4.15 -4.01
CA LYS A 93 6.38 -4.40 -2.85
C LYS A 93 7.85 -4.07 -3.10
N LEU A 94 8.45 -3.30 -2.21
CA LEU A 94 9.88 -3.02 -2.15
C LEU A 94 10.59 -4.17 -1.41
N ILE A 95 11.50 -4.87 -2.09
CA ILE A 95 12.22 -6.04 -1.54
C ILE A 95 13.71 -5.74 -1.35
N THR A 96 14.33 -6.27 -0.29
CA THR A 96 15.75 -6.03 0.02
C THR A 96 16.62 -7.27 -0.16
N GLY A 97 17.03 -7.57 -1.40
CA GLY A 97 17.93 -8.70 -1.68
C GLY A 97 17.28 -10.09 -1.54
N PRO A 98 18.08 -11.19 -1.51
CA PRO A 98 17.51 -12.55 -1.47
C PRO A 98 17.04 -12.88 -0.04
N LEU A 99 15.72 -12.83 0.19
CA LEU A 99 15.16 -13.01 1.54
C LEU A 99 14.11 -14.14 1.60
N PRO A 100 14.48 -15.33 2.10
CA PRO A 100 13.53 -16.39 2.45
C PRO A 100 12.41 -15.92 3.39
N ASN A 101 12.68 -14.91 4.22
CA ASN A 101 11.74 -14.37 5.20
C ASN A 101 10.67 -13.46 4.57
N GLU A 102 10.91 -12.89 3.38
CA GLU A 102 9.93 -12.07 2.66
C GLU A 102 9.02 -12.92 1.75
N LEU A 103 9.45 -14.15 1.41
CA LEU A 103 8.70 -15.06 0.54
C LEU A 103 7.24 -15.30 0.97
N PRO A 104 6.92 -15.50 2.26
CA PRO A 104 5.53 -15.72 2.66
C PRO A 104 4.63 -14.52 2.36
N ASP A 105 5.12 -13.30 2.54
CA ASP A 105 4.34 -12.09 2.26
C ASP A 105 4.26 -11.84 0.74
N LEU A 106 5.34 -12.11 -0.01
CA LEU A 106 5.32 -12.06 -1.48
C LEU A 106 4.29 -13.02 -2.09
N GLU A 107 4.27 -14.27 -1.62
CA GLU A 107 3.32 -15.27 -2.08
C GLU A 107 1.89 -14.93 -1.66
N LEU A 108 1.69 -14.28 -0.52
CA LEU A 108 0.37 -13.85 -0.09
C LEU A 108 -0.27 -12.87 -1.10
N GLU A 109 0.45 -11.81 -1.46
CA GLU A 109 -0.04 -10.76 -2.37
C GLU A 109 -0.18 -11.29 -3.79
N LYS A 110 0.84 -11.99 -4.27
CA LYS A 110 0.84 -12.63 -5.59
C LYS A 110 -0.35 -13.58 -5.75
N ASN A 111 -0.63 -14.42 -4.76
CA ASN A 111 -1.77 -15.34 -4.82
C ASN A 111 -3.11 -14.63 -4.74
N PHE A 112 -3.21 -13.55 -3.95
CA PHE A 112 -4.43 -12.74 -3.88
C PHE A 112 -4.77 -12.14 -5.25
N PHE A 113 -3.84 -11.43 -5.89
CA PHE A 113 -4.09 -10.79 -7.18
C PHE A 113 -4.19 -11.79 -8.34
N ALA A 114 -3.48 -12.92 -8.29
CA ALA A 114 -3.68 -14.01 -9.26
C ALA A 114 -5.10 -14.60 -9.20
N THR A 115 -5.69 -14.66 -8.00
CA THR A 115 -7.07 -15.16 -7.80
C THR A 115 -8.11 -14.08 -8.08
N ASN A 116 -7.74 -12.80 -7.96
CA ASN A 116 -8.64 -11.66 -8.11
C ASN A 116 -8.11 -10.63 -9.15
N PRO A 117 -7.90 -11.02 -10.42
CA PRO A 117 -7.22 -10.17 -11.41
C PRO A 117 -8.01 -8.92 -11.80
N THR A 118 -9.30 -8.84 -11.47
CA THR A 118 -10.13 -7.65 -11.70
C THR A 118 -9.91 -6.55 -10.65
N LEU A 119 -9.32 -6.89 -9.50
CA LEU A 119 -9.06 -5.94 -8.41
C LEU A 119 -7.70 -5.25 -8.55
N GLY A 120 -6.75 -5.90 -9.22
CA GLY A 120 -5.40 -5.38 -9.33
C GLY A 120 -4.37 -6.36 -9.84
N GLU A 121 -3.10 -5.97 -9.72
CA GLU A 121 -1.92 -6.77 -10.05
C GLU A 121 -0.81 -6.54 -9.01
N PHE A 122 0.10 -7.50 -8.89
CA PHE A 122 1.22 -7.47 -7.95
C PHE A 122 2.56 -7.44 -8.69
N HIS A 123 3.44 -6.54 -8.25
CA HIS A 123 4.81 -6.40 -8.75
C HIS A 123 5.80 -6.27 -7.59
N THR A 124 7.07 -6.49 -7.89
CA THR A 124 8.16 -6.27 -6.93
C THR A 124 9.18 -5.31 -7.49
N ASN A 125 9.81 -4.54 -6.60
CA ASN A 125 10.92 -3.67 -6.92
C ASN A 125 12.06 -3.86 -5.93
N GLN A 126 13.22 -4.24 -6.44
CA GLN A 126 14.39 -4.46 -5.60
C GLN A 126 14.98 -3.13 -5.14
N THR A 127 15.04 -2.91 -3.83
CA THR A 127 15.65 -1.73 -3.23
C THR A 127 16.96 -2.11 -2.56
N TRP A 128 17.97 -1.26 -2.74
CA TRP A 128 19.31 -1.47 -2.22
C TRP A 128 19.69 -0.28 -1.35
N GLY A 129 20.17 -0.56 -0.13
CA GLY A 129 20.55 0.45 0.83
C GLY A 129 19.90 0.21 2.19
N ASP A 130 20.25 1.08 3.14
CA ASP A 130 19.66 1.11 4.47
C ASP A 130 19.05 2.50 4.70
N ILE A 131 18.08 2.58 5.61
CA ILE A 131 17.41 3.82 5.95
C ILE A 131 18.30 4.59 6.92
N ILE A 132 18.96 5.65 6.42
CA ILE A 132 19.62 6.65 7.26
C ILE A 132 18.72 7.87 7.37
N ASP A 133 18.56 8.40 8.59
CA ASP A 133 17.95 9.72 8.78
C ASP A 133 18.89 10.76 8.13
N PRO A 134 18.42 11.53 7.13
CA PRO A 134 19.27 12.52 6.48
C PRO A 134 19.82 13.56 7.47
N GLN A 135 19.21 13.76 8.63
CA GLN A 135 19.72 14.66 9.67
C GLN A 135 21.04 14.17 10.30
N PHE A 136 21.38 12.89 10.13
CA PHE A 136 22.65 12.31 10.59
C PHE A 136 23.77 12.39 9.54
N VAL A 137 23.46 12.87 8.33
CA VAL A 137 24.43 13.00 7.24
C VAL A 137 24.81 14.48 7.07
N PRO A 138 26.11 14.84 7.05
CA PRO A 138 26.53 16.22 6.77
C PRO A 138 25.94 16.74 5.45
N GLN A 139 25.53 18.01 5.43
CA GLN A 139 24.84 18.60 4.26
C GLN A 139 25.65 18.47 2.96
N ASN A 140 26.97 18.64 3.02
CA ASN A 140 27.85 18.49 1.85
C ASN A 140 27.84 17.06 1.30
N GLU A 141 27.74 16.05 2.17
CA GLU A 141 27.63 14.64 1.75
C GLU A 141 26.25 14.36 1.16
N LEU A 142 25.16 14.92 1.72
CA LEU A 142 23.82 14.82 1.13
C LEU A 142 23.75 15.41 -0.28
N GLU A 143 24.33 16.60 -0.48
CA GLU A 143 24.40 17.26 -1.78
C GLU A 143 25.23 16.45 -2.78
N GLU A 144 26.34 15.86 -2.33
CA GLU A 144 27.14 14.93 -3.13
C GLU A 144 26.34 13.69 -3.52
N TYR A 145 25.65 13.03 -2.56
CA TYR A 145 24.84 11.85 -2.84
C TYR A 145 23.72 12.15 -3.82
N ALA A 146 23.01 13.28 -3.63
CA ALA A 146 21.94 13.70 -4.51
C ALA A 146 22.44 13.99 -5.94
N SER A 147 23.56 14.70 -6.07
CA SER A 147 24.13 15.07 -7.37
C SER A 147 24.77 13.89 -8.13
N THR A 148 25.15 12.83 -7.41
CA THR A 148 25.77 11.62 -7.97
C THR A 148 24.85 10.40 -7.95
N ILE A 149 23.57 10.55 -7.62
CA ILE A 149 22.62 9.41 -7.48
C ILE A 149 22.59 8.49 -8.70
N SER A 150 22.80 9.02 -9.90
CA SER A 150 22.86 8.26 -11.14
C SER A 150 24.04 7.28 -11.22
N THR A 151 25.10 7.46 -10.43
CA THR A 151 26.31 6.62 -10.46
C THR A 151 26.30 5.53 -9.40
N TRP A 152 25.59 5.71 -8.29
CA TRP A 152 25.62 4.77 -7.16
C TRP A 152 24.27 4.09 -6.85
N SER A 153 23.15 4.59 -7.37
CA SER A 153 21.82 3.98 -7.18
C SER A 153 21.70 2.66 -7.94
N ALA A 154 22.12 1.56 -7.30
CA ALA A 154 22.02 0.21 -7.85
C ALA A 154 20.57 -0.22 -8.11
N ASP A 155 19.63 0.29 -7.31
CA ASP A 155 18.19 0.10 -7.45
C ASP A 155 17.56 0.99 -8.54
N LYS A 156 18.33 1.91 -9.14
CA LYS A 156 17.86 2.85 -10.18
C LYS A 156 16.65 3.66 -9.73
N LEU A 157 16.63 4.10 -8.47
CA LEU A 157 15.53 4.85 -7.88
C LEU A 157 15.06 6.04 -8.75
N PRO A 158 15.92 6.88 -9.35
CA PRO A 158 15.46 7.96 -10.24
C PRO A 158 14.70 7.46 -11.47
N GLN A 159 15.10 6.33 -12.05
CA GLN A 159 14.36 5.73 -13.17
C GLN A 159 13.03 5.17 -12.68
N ARG A 160 13.01 4.48 -11.54
CA ARG A 160 11.80 3.92 -10.95
C ARG A 160 10.74 4.96 -10.66
N MET A 161 11.14 6.13 -10.15
CA MET A 161 10.19 7.23 -9.94
C MET A 161 9.58 7.74 -11.25
N ARG A 162 10.35 7.75 -12.35
CA ARG A 162 9.80 8.03 -13.69
C ARG A 162 8.84 6.93 -14.14
N ASP A 163 9.17 5.67 -13.89
CA ASP A 163 8.31 4.55 -14.25
C ASP A 163 6.98 4.59 -13.49
N TYR A 164 7.00 4.92 -12.19
CA TYR A 164 5.80 5.16 -11.39
C TYR A 164 4.98 6.34 -11.90
N HIS A 165 5.63 7.44 -12.26
CA HIS A 165 4.93 8.58 -12.86
C HIS A 165 4.28 8.20 -14.20
N ASN A 166 4.96 7.41 -15.04
CA ASN A 166 4.41 6.93 -16.30
C ASN A 166 3.21 6.00 -16.09
N ILE A 167 3.19 5.19 -15.02
CA ILE A 167 2.01 4.43 -14.60
C ILE A 167 0.84 5.39 -14.33
N LEU A 168 1.07 6.47 -13.57
CA LEU A 168 0.01 7.46 -13.30
C LEU A 168 -0.50 8.17 -14.55
N LEU A 169 0.34 8.34 -15.57
CA LEU A 169 -0.04 8.91 -16.86
C LEU A 169 -0.74 7.91 -17.80
N THR A 170 -0.76 6.62 -17.47
CA THR A 170 -1.32 5.59 -18.35
C THR A 170 -2.83 5.52 -18.20
N GLU A 171 -3.55 5.71 -19.30
CA GLU A 171 -5.01 5.55 -19.34
C GLU A 171 -5.41 4.08 -19.26
N ARG A 172 -6.41 3.80 -18.42
CA ARG A 172 -7.05 2.49 -18.26
C ARG A 172 -8.56 2.69 -18.15
N GLU A 173 -9.31 1.60 -18.33
CA GLU A 173 -10.78 1.62 -18.19
C GLU A 173 -11.22 2.11 -16.81
N LEU A 174 -10.53 1.66 -15.76
CA LEU A 174 -10.70 2.15 -14.40
C LEU A 174 -9.56 3.08 -13.97
N PRO A 175 -9.84 4.04 -13.08
CA PRO A 175 -8.81 4.74 -12.30
C PRO A 175 -7.82 3.76 -11.67
N THR A 176 -6.55 4.12 -11.64
CA THR A 176 -5.48 3.31 -11.05
C THR A 176 -5.05 3.85 -9.70
N VAL A 177 -4.93 2.97 -8.72
CA VAL A 177 -4.22 3.23 -7.47
C VAL A 177 -2.90 2.48 -7.51
N LEU A 178 -1.79 3.19 -7.66
CA LEU A 178 -0.46 2.65 -7.47
C LEU A 178 -0.15 2.65 -5.96
N TYR A 179 -0.01 1.48 -5.35
CA TYR A 179 0.30 1.33 -3.93
C TYR A 179 1.70 0.73 -3.77
N VAL A 180 2.65 1.57 -3.33
CA VAL A 180 4.05 1.14 -3.11
C VAL A 180 4.30 0.97 -1.63
N HIS A 181 4.80 -0.19 -1.20
CA HIS A 181 4.99 -0.51 0.22
C HIS A 181 6.25 -1.34 0.48
N TRP A 182 6.61 -1.44 1.75
CA TRP A 182 7.68 -2.31 2.29
C TRP A 182 7.07 -3.47 3.07
#